data_AF-A0A6G3WSI3-F1
#
_entry.id   AF-A0A6G3WSI3-F1
#
_cell.length_a   1.000
_cell.length_b   1.000
_cell.length_c   1.000
_cell.angle_alpha   90.00
_cell.angle_beta   90.00
_cell.angle_gamma   90.00
#
_symmetry.space_group_name_H-M   'P 1'
#
loop_
_entity.id
_entity.type
_entity.pdbx_description
1 polymer ?
#
loop_
_entity_poly.entity_id
_entity_poly.type
_entity_poly.pdbx_seq_one_letter_code
_entity_poly.pdbx_strand_id
1 'polypeptide(L)'
;FAVAHEPVAAALRKTAVPFGVSQLAQDAAVASLRAEDELLGRVGSLVAERTRVSAELVRQGWTVPESHANFVWLRLGERTL
;
A
#
# COMPACT_ATOMS: atom_id res chain seq x y z
N PHE A 1 -1.66 -11.95 -3.28
CA PHE A 1 -2.55 -12.43 -4.35
C PHE A 1 -1.99 -11.96 -5.69
N ALA A 2 -2.43 -12.53 -6.81
CA ALA A 2 -2.01 -12.07 -8.14
C ALA A 2 -3.19 -12.21 -9.11
N VAL A 3 -3.33 -11.25 -10.01
CA VAL A 3 -4.22 -11.34 -11.18
C VAL A 3 -3.34 -11.62 -12.39
N ALA A 4 -3.55 -12.75 -13.04
CA ALA A 4 -2.70 -13.21 -14.13
C ALA A 4 -3.47 -14.15 -15.07
N HIS A 5 -2.93 -14.36 -16.28
CA HIS A 5 -3.41 -15.38 -17.19
C HIS A 5 -3.38 -16.76 -16.53
N GLU A 6 -4.32 -17.63 -16.93
CA GLU A 6 -4.49 -18.96 -16.34
C GLU A 6 -3.17 -19.75 -16.23
N PRO A 7 -2.31 -19.84 -17.27
CA PRO A 7 -1.08 -20.63 -17.16
C PRO A 7 -0.13 -20.10 -16.08
N VAL A 8 -0.06 -18.77 -15.92
CA VAL A 8 0.77 -18.11 -14.91
C VAL A 8 0.19 -18.32 -13.52
N ALA A 9 -1.12 -18.13 -13.34
CA ALA A 9 -1.78 -18.36 -12.06
C ALA A 9 -1.67 -19.83 -11.60
N ALA A 10 -1.76 -20.78 -12.53
CA ALA A 10 -1.57 -22.19 -12.25
C ALA A 10 -0.13 -22.50 -11.81
N ALA A 11 0.87 -21.91 -12.47
CA ALA A 11 2.27 -22.04 -12.07
C ALA A 11 2.52 -21.47 -10.66
N LEU A 12 2.01 -20.27 -10.36
CA LEU A 12 2.15 -19.64 -9.05
C LEU A 12 1.54 -20.50 -7.92
N ARG A 13 0.39 -21.13 -8.15
CA ARG A 13 -0.24 -22.03 -7.16
C ARG A 13 0.60 -23.27 -6.86
N LYS A 14 1.37 -23.78 -7.83
CA LYS A 14 2.26 -24.94 -7.62
C LYS A 14 3.49 -24.62 -6.77
N THR A 15 3.91 -23.36 -6.74
CA THR A 15 5.09 -22.90 -5.99
C THR A 15 4.73 -22.18 -4.68
N ALA A 16 3.45 -22.02 -4.38
CA ALA A 16 2.99 -21.37 -3.17
C ALA A 16 3.31 -22.22 -1.93
N VAL A 17 3.64 -21.56 -0.81
CA VAL A 17 3.85 -22.23 0.47
C VAL A 17 2.52 -22.91 0.89
N PRO A 18 2.52 -24.23 1.12
CA PRO A 18 1.32 -24.93 1.59
C PRO A 18 0.82 -24.33 2.90
N PHE A 19 -0.50 -24.11 3.00
CA PHE A 19 -1.14 -23.53 4.19
C PHE A 19 -0.55 -22.18 4.66
N GLY A 20 0.04 -21.40 3.75
CA GLY A 20 0.66 -20.11 4.07
C GLY A 20 -0.30 -19.00 4.52
N VAL A 21 -1.61 -19.27 4.55
CA VAL A 21 -2.64 -18.34 5.02
C VAL A 21 -3.56 -19.06 6.00
N SER A 22 -3.59 -18.61 7.24
CA SER A 22 -4.44 -19.19 8.29
C SER A 22 -5.93 -18.98 7.99
N GLN A 23 -6.79 -19.80 8.59
CA GLN A 23 -8.24 -19.65 8.43
C GLN A 23 -8.72 -18.25 8.84
N LEU A 24 -8.24 -17.75 9.99
CA LEU A 24 -8.55 -16.40 10.46
C LEU A 24 -8.13 -15.31 9.45
N ALA A 25 -6.97 -15.47 8.81
CA ALA A 25 -6.51 -14.52 7.80
C ALA A 25 -7.36 -14.57 6.52
N GLN A 26 -7.85 -15.75 6.12
CA GLN A 26 -8.80 -15.89 5.01
C GLN A 26 -10.13 -15.20 5.32
N ASP A 27 -10.69 -15.44 6.50
CA ASP A 27 -11.94 -14.83 6.95
C ASP A 27 -11.83 -13.29 7.02
N ALA A 28 -10.71 -12.79 7.57
CA ALA A 28 -10.41 -11.36 7.62
C ALA A 28 -10.25 -10.73 6.23
N ALA A 29 -9.61 -11.42 5.28
CA ALA A 29 -9.46 -10.93 3.91
C ALA A 29 -10.82 -10.79 3.21
N VAL A 30 -11.71 -11.78 3.35
CA VAL A 30 -13.06 -11.73 2.78
C VAL A 30 -13.88 -10.61 3.42
N ALA A 31 -13.82 -10.46 4.75
CA ALA A 31 -14.49 -9.36 5.45
C ALA A 31 -13.97 -7.99 4.99
N SER A 32 -12.65 -7.84 4.84
CA SER A 32 -12.05 -6.58 4.38
C SER A 32 -12.40 -6.24 2.93
N LEU A 33 -12.58 -7.23 2.05
CA LEU A 33 -13.02 -7.01 0.67
C LEU A 33 -14.48 -6.56 0.58
N ARG A 34 -15.31 -6.88 1.57
CA ARG A 34 -16.72 -6.45 1.65
C ARG A 34 -16.88 -5.04 2.25
N ALA A 35 -15.90 -4.58 3.02
CA ALA A 35 -15.88 -3.26 3.68
C ALA A 35 -15.26 -2.18 2.76
N GLU A 36 -15.81 -2.05 1.55
CA GLU A 36 -15.27 -1.15 0.53
C GLU A 36 -15.39 0.32 0.93
N ASP A 37 -16.52 0.75 1.50
CA ASP A 37 -16.73 2.13 1.93
C ASP A 37 -15.74 2.55 3.02
N GLU A 38 -15.51 1.69 4.01
CA GLU A 38 -14.53 1.94 5.07
C GLU A 38 -13.09 1.91 4.54
N LEU A 39 -12.80 1.08 3.53
CA LEU A 39 -11.51 1.09 2.85
C LEU A 39 -11.30 2.42 2.12
N LEU A 40 -12.28 2.87 1.33
CA LEU A 40 -12.20 4.13 0.58
C LEU A 40 -12.13 5.34 1.52
N GLY A 41 -12.85 5.33 2.65
CA GLY A 41 -12.73 6.34 3.68
C GLY A 41 -11.32 6.45 4.26
N ARG A 42 -10.67 5.31 4.55
CA ARG A 42 -9.27 5.27 5.00
C ARG A 42 -8.30 5.78 3.93
N VAL A 43 -8.52 5.43 2.67
CA VAL A 43 -7.72 5.96 1.54
C VAL A 43 -7.85 7.49 1.46
N GLY A 44 -9.06 8.03 1.59
CA GLY A 44 -9.30 9.47 1.60
C GLY A 44 -8.51 10.19 2.69
N SER A 45 -8.58 9.68 3.93
CA SER A 45 -7.82 10.24 5.06
C SER A 45 -6.30 10.18 4.82
N LEU A 46 -5.79 9.08 4.26
CA LEU A 46 -4.36 8.95 3.93
C LEU A 46 -3.93 9.93 2.84
N VAL A 47 -4.75 10.14 1.81
CA VAL A 47 -4.47 11.09 0.72
C VAL A 47 -4.47 12.52 1.24
N ALA A 48 -5.44 12.87 2.10
CA ALA A 48 -5.52 14.19 2.72
C ALA A 48 -4.26 14.48 3.56
N GLU A 49 -3.88 13.55 4.44
CA GLU A 49 -2.69 13.72 5.28
C GLU A 49 -1.40 13.74 4.48
N ARG A 50 -1.25 12.89 3.47
CA ARG A 50 -0.08 12.91 2.58
C ARG A 50 0.03 14.25 1.86
N THR A 51 -1.06 14.79 1.35
CA THR A 51 -1.09 16.10 0.68
C THR A 51 -0.66 17.20 1.65
N ARG A 52 -1.21 17.21 2.87
CA ARG A 52 -0.86 18.17 3.92
C ARG A 52 0.63 18.12 4.26
N VAL A 53 1.17 16.92 4.50
CA VAL A 53 2.58 16.71 4.86
C VAL A 53 3.51 17.10 3.71
N SER A 54 3.22 16.67 2.48
CA SER A 54 4.03 17.04 1.31
C SER A 54 4.06 18.55 1.09
N ALA A 55 2.91 19.22 1.19
CA ALA A 55 2.82 20.66 0.99
C ALA A 55 3.63 21.44 2.03
N GLU A 56 3.60 21.01 3.29
CA GLU A 56 4.36 21.66 4.36
C GLU A 56 5.87 21.42 4.23
N LEU A 57 6.30 20.23 3.83
CA LEU A 57 7.72 19.96 3.53
C LEU A 57 8.22 20.80 2.36
N VAL A 58 7.43 20.95 1.29
CA VAL A 58 7.78 21.83 0.17
C VAL A 58 7.87 23.30 0.61
N ARG A 59 6.95 23.78 1.46
CA ARG A 59 7.01 25.13 2.05
C ARG A 59 8.28 25.38 2.86
N GLN A 60 8.82 24.35 3.49
CA GLN A 60 10.10 24.40 4.21
C GLN A 60 11.32 24.34 3.29
N GLY A 61 11.14 24.25 1.97
CA GLY A 61 12.20 24.21 0.98
C GLY A 61 12.73 22.81 0.66
N TRP A 62 12.05 21.75 1.11
CA TRP A 62 12.42 20.39 0.77
C TRP A 62 11.93 20.02 -0.65
N THR A 63 12.78 19.29 -1.38
CA THR A 63 12.36 18.62 -2.61
C THR A 63 11.67 17.31 -2.26
N VAL A 64 10.34 17.28 -2.41
CA VAL A 64 9.51 16.10 -2.14
C VAL A 64 8.94 15.56 -3.45
N PRO A 65 9.30 14.34 -3.88
CA PRO A 65 8.66 13.71 -5.03
C PRO A 65 7.17 13.48 -4.79
N GLU A 66 6.38 13.52 -5.85
CA GLU A 66 4.98 13.12 -5.77
C GLU A 66 4.88 11.66 -5.32
N SER A 67 4.05 11.41 -4.32
CA SER A 67 3.81 10.07 -3.79
C SER A 67 2.36 9.68 -3.99
N HIS A 68 2.15 8.48 -4.51
CA HIS A 68 0.85 7.80 -4.54
C HIS A 68 0.74 6.70 -3.48
N ALA A 69 1.73 6.60 -2.59
CA ALA A 69 1.75 5.66 -1.47
C ALA A 69 1.10 6.25 -0.21
N ASN A 70 1.17 5.52 0.91
CA ASN A 70 0.79 5.97 2.25
C ASN A 70 1.93 6.64 3.02
N PHE A 71 3.01 7.03 2.34
CA PHE A 71 4.17 7.73 2.90
C PHE A 71 4.74 8.72 1.89
N VAL A 72 5.64 9.59 2.33
CA VAL A 72 6.46 10.45 1.48
C VAL A 72 7.92 10.03 1.61
N TRP A 73 8.68 10.09 0.52
CA TRP A 73 10.10 9.76 0.53
C TRP A 73 10.94 11.03 0.47
N LEU A 74 11.86 11.19 1.41
CA LEU A 74 12.80 12.31 1.45
C LEU A 74 14.19 11.84 1.08
N ARG A 75 14.74 12.38 -0.01
CA ARG A 75 16.11 12.09 -0.45
C ARG A 75 17.10 12.98 0.31
N LEU A 76 17.41 12.61 1.54
CA LEU A 76 18.31 13.40 2.39
C LEU A 76 19.79 13.32 1.97
N GLY A 77 20.19 12.27 1.24
CA GLY A 77 21.55 12.13 0.72
C GLY A 77 22.60 12.15 1.83
N GLU A 78 23.63 12.97 1.67
CA GLU A 78 24.71 13.16 2.67
C GLU A 78 24.21 13.72 4.02
N ARG A 79 22.98 14.27 4.08
CA ARG A 79 22.36 14.78 5.32
C ARG A 79 21.74 13.68 6.20
N THR A 80 21.95 12.42 5.84
CA THR A 80 21.43 11.25 6.60
C THR A 80 22.36 10.84 7.76
N LEU A 81 23.48 11.55 7.96
CA LEU A 81 24.51 11.25 8.96
C LEU A 81 24.67 12.38 9.97
#